data_AF-A0A0B1ZWL1-F1
#
_entry.id   AF-A0A0B1ZWL1-F1
#
_cell.length_a   1.000
_cell.length_b   1.000
_cell.length_c   1.000
_cell.angle_alpha   90.00
_cell.angle_beta   90.00
_cell.angle_gamma   90.00
#
_symmetry.space_group_name_H-M   'P 1'
#
loop_
_entity.id
_entity.type
_entity.pdbx_description
1 polymer ?
#
loop_
_entity_poly.entity_id
_entity_poly.type
_entity_poly.pdbx_seq_one_letter_code
_entity_poly.pdbx_strand_id
1 'polypeptide(L)'
;MTNNAYDPIAAWQKMIQDWEGEINAWSGKLTQSEQFSAVLGQATKMIVVAQKTMSEQLEGLLQSLNLPSKTQVEAMTDRLDAIEDSIAQLRIALEKLANEETPSPTKTEPRRTRVPAGKTKTRKA
;
A
#
# COMPACT_ATOMS: atom_id res chain seq x y z
N MET A 1 -2.39 46.36 -28.70
CA MET A 1 -1.15 45.82 -28.09
C MET A 1 -1.58 44.68 -27.18
N THR A 2 -1.51 43.45 -27.67
CA THR A 2 -1.99 42.27 -26.93
C THR A 2 -0.96 41.88 -25.89
N ASN A 3 -1.43 41.92 -24.64
CA ASN A 3 -0.78 41.53 -23.41
C ASN A 3 0.13 40.31 -23.61
N ASN A 4 1.39 40.42 -23.18
CA ASN A 4 2.33 39.29 -23.11
C ASN A 4 1.72 38.22 -22.21
N ALA A 5 0.96 37.29 -22.80
CA ALA A 5 0.59 36.04 -22.17
C ALA A 5 1.90 35.32 -21.90
N TYR A 6 2.26 35.19 -20.63
CA TYR A 6 3.36 34.34 -20.20
C TYR A 6 3.02 32.93 -20.69
N ASP A 7 3.62 32.53 -21.81
CA ASP A 7 3.39 31.23 -22.41
C ASP A 7 4.27 30.21 -21.69
N PRO A 8 3.69 29.37 -20.81
CA PRO A 8 4.45 28.40 -20.03
C PRO A 8 5.11 27.35 -20.93
N ILE A 9 4.55 27.09 -22.12
CA ILE A 9 5.13 26.17 -23.10
C ILE A 9 6.36 26.80 -23.74
N ALA A 10 6.30 28.08 -24.12
CA ALA A 10 7.46 28.80 -24.64
C ALA A 10 8.59 28.92 -23.59
N ALA A 11 8.24 29.17 -22.32
CA ALA A 11 9.22 29.20 -21.23
C ALA A 11 9.87 27.82 -21.00
N TRP A 12 9.08 26.75 -21.03
CA TRP A 12 9.58 25.37 -20.92
C TRP A 12 10.44 24.96 -22.11
N GLN A 13 10.03 25.31 -23.34
CA GLN A 13 10.78 25.05 -24.55
C GLN A 13 12.13 25.77 -24.52
N LYS A 14 12.16 27.02 -24.06
CA LYS A 14 13.41 27.77 -23.84
C LYS A 14 14.32 27.07 -22.83
N MET A 15 13.77 26.63 -21.71
CA MET A 15 14.53 25.88 -20.69
C MET A 15 15.14 24.59 -21.25
N ILE A 16 14.42 23.86 -22.11
CA ILE A 16 14.96 22.67 -22.78
C ILE A 16 16.07 23.03 -23.77
N GLN A 17 15.91 24.11 -24.53
CA GLN A 17 16.94 24.58 -25.46
C GLN A 17 18.23 25.01 -24.73
N ASP A 18 18.09 25.73 -23.61
CA ASP A 18 19.21 26.12 -22.76
C ASP A 18 19.91 24.86 -22.18
N TRP A 19 19.13 23.84 -21.79
CA TRP A 19 19.65 22.57 -21.27
C TRP A 19 20.40 21.74 -22.33
N GLU A 20 19.93 21.73 -23.59
CA GLU A 20 20.62 21.07 -24.71
C GLU A 20 22.01 21.70 -24.96
N GLY A 21 22.10 23.02 -24.82
CA GLY A 21 23.37 23.76 -24.87
C GLY A 21 24.32 23.38 -23.72
N GLU A 22 23.81 23.30 -22.50
CA GLU A 22 24.59 22.87 -21.34
C GLU A 22 25.07 21.42 -21.44
N ILE A 23 24.23 20.49 -21.92
CA ILE A 23 24.61 19.07 -22.12
C ILE A 23 25.73 18.95 -23.16
N ASN A 24 25.68 19.71 -24.26
CA ASN A 24 26.74 19.71 -25.26
C ASN A 24 28.08 20.20 -24.67
N ALA A 25 28.05 21.19 -23.78
CA ALA A 25 29.23 21.68 -23.06
C ALA A 25 29.74 20.67 -22.01
N TRP A 26 28.86 19.85 -21.43
CA TRP A 26 29.21 18.80 -20.48
C TRP A 26 29.83 17.57 -21.16
N SER A 27 29.46 17.28 -22.42
CA SER A 27 29.95 16.11 -23.17
C SER A 27 31.48 16.10 -23.38
N GLY A 28 32.11 17.28 -23.45
CA GLY A 28 33.53 17.41 -23.74
C GLY A 28 34.48 17.40 -22.52
N LYS A 29 33.99 17.59 -21.29
CA LYS A 29 34.85 17.82 -20.11
C LYS A 29 34.68 16.83 -18.95
N LEU A 30 33.63 16.02 -18.93
CA LEU A 30 33.19 15.35 -17.68
C LEU A 30 33.46 13.84 -17.61
N THR A 31 33.77 13.16 -18.72
CA THR A 31 33.85 11.69 -18.78
C THR A 31 35.07 11.07 -18.08
N GLN A 32 36.00 11.86 -17.53
CA GLN A 32 37.27 11.36 -16.98
C GLN A 32 37.61 11.76 -15.54
N SER A 33 36.71 12.40 -14.77
CA SER A 33 37.08 12.87 -13.43
C SER A 33 36.21 12.29 -12.31
N GLU A 34 36.83 11.86 -11.22
CA GLU A 34 36.19 11.47 -9.94
C GLU A 34 35.30 12.60 -9.38
N GLN A 35 35.57 13.84 -9.77
CA GLN A 35 34.78 15.03 -9.44
C GLN A 35 33.37 14.98 -10.03
N PHE A 36 33.17 14.30 -11.18
CA PHE A 36 31.84 14.11 -11.77
C PHE A 36 30.91 13.30 -10.88
N SER A 37 31.38 12.18 -10.31
CA SER A 37 30.58 11.34 -9.42
C SER A 37 30.17 12.07 -8.15
N ALA A 38 31.06 12.89 -7.59
CA ALA A 38 30.76 13.71 -6.42
C ALA A 38 29.71 14.80 -6.73
N VAL A 39 29.86 15.49 -7.86
CA VAL A 39 28.92 16.51 -8.33
C VAL A 39 27.55 15.90 -8.65
N LEU A 40 27.51 14.76 -9.34
CA LEU A 40 26.27 14.02 -9.60
C LEU A 40 25.56 13.61 -8.31
N GLY A 41 26.31 13.12 -7.31
CA GLY A 41 25.74 12.76 -6.01
C GLY A 41 25.12 13.96 -5.29
N GLN A 42 25.77 15.12 -5.36
CA GLN A 42 25.23 16.36 -4.79
C GLN A 42 24.03 16.91 -5.59
N ALA A 43 24.13 16.90 -6.92
CA ALA A 43 23.05 17.32 -7.81
C ALA A 43 21.81 16.43 -7.62
N THR A 44 21.99 15.12 -7.52
CA THR A 44 20.89 14.18 -7.25
C THR A 44 20.21 14.48 -5.91
N LYS A 45 20.99 14.76 -4.85
CA LYS A 45 20.43 15.17 -3.55
C LYS A 45 19.64 16.48 -3.67
N MET A 46 20.16 17.46 -4.40
CA MET A 46 19.45 18.73 -4.63
C MET A 46 18.17 18.55 -5.44
N ILE A 47 18.18 17.68 -6.47
CA ILE A 47 17.00 17.34 -7.27
C ILE A 47 15.93 16.68 -6.40
N VAL A 48 16.31 15.73 -5.53
CA VAL A 48 15.38 15.08 -4.60
C VAL A 48 14.78 16.09 -3.62
N VAL A 49 15.58 17.02 -3.09
CA VAL A 49 15.09 18.09 -2.22
C VAL A 49 14.12 19.00 -2.97
N ALA A 50 14.46 19.41 -4.19
CA ALA A 50 13.60 20.25 -5.02
C ALA A 50 12.28 19.57 -5.36
N GLN A 51 12.31 18.28 -5.71
CA GLN A 51 11.11 17.47 -5.95
C GLN A 51 10.20 17.41 -4.73
N LYS A 52 10.78 17.24 -3.53
CA LYS A 52 10.04 17.24 -2.27
C LYS A 52 9.36 18.58 -2.01
N THR A 53 10.11 19.68 -2.11
CA THR A 53 9.55 21.04 -1.88
C THR A 53 8.48 21.39 -2.90
N MET A 54 8.66 21.02 -4.18
CA MET A 54 7.65 21.22 -5.21
C MET A 54 6.38 20.41 -4.93
N SER A 55 6.53 19.17 -4.44
CA SER A 55 5.39 18.32 -4.08
C SER A 55 4.59 18.92 -2.91
N GLU A 56 5.29 19.43 -1.88
CA GLU A 56 4.67 20.11 -0.74
C GLU A 56 3.91 21.39 -1.16
N GLN A 57 4.47 22.16 -2.09
CA GLN A 57 3.79 23.35 -2.63
C GLN A 57 2.57 23.00 -3.48
N LEU A 58 2.68 21.99 -4.36
CA LEU A 58 1.55 21.49 -5.15
C LEU A 58 0.44 20.95 -4.26
N GLU A 59 0.79 20.23 -3.19
CA GLU A 59 -0.18 19.73 -2.22
C GLU A 59 -0.91 20.88 -1.51
N GLY A 60 -0.19 21.92 -1.07
CA GLY A 60 -0.80 23.12 -0.50
C GLY A 60 -1.71 23.87 -1.48
N LEU A 61 -1.31 23.95 -2.75
CA LEU A 61 -2.14 24.54 -3.81
C LEU A 61 -3.40 23.70 -4.07
N LEU A 62 -3.28 22.38 -4.19
CA LEU A 62 -4.42 21.48 -4.39
C LEU A 62 -5.40 21.55 -3.20
N GLN A 63 -4.89 21.54 -1.97
CA GLN A 63 -5.70 21.73 -0.77
C GLN A 63 -6.43 23.08 -0.77
N SER A 64 -5.77 24.16 -1.18
CA SER A 64 -6.40 25.49 -1.27
C SER A 64 -7.51 25.56 -2.33
N LEU A 65 -7.43 24.71 -3.36
CA LEU A 65 -8.44 24.57 -4.41
C LEU A 65 -9.50 23.49 -4.08
N ASN A 66 -9.49 22.93 -2.87
CA ASN A 66 -10.30 21.77 -2.47
C ASN A 66 -10.17 20.55 -3.41
N LEU A 67 -9.04 20.44 -4.12
CA LEU A 67 -8.72 19.27 -4.93
C LEU A 67 -7.96 18.24 -4.07
N PRO A 68 -8.32 16.95 -4.13
CA PRO A 68 -7.64 15.93 -3.33
C PRO A 68 -6.18 15.80 -3.77
N SER A 69 -5.27 15.88 -2.79
CA SER A 69 -3.84 15.66 -3.02
C SER A 69 -3.53 14.17 -3.20
N LYS A 70 -2.38 13.83 -3.81
CA LYS A 70 -1.93 12.43 -3.97
C LYS A 70 -1.88 11.68 -2.64
N THR A 71 -1.35 12.35 -1.61
CA THR A 71 -1.25 11.85 -0.23
C THR A 71 -2.63 11.57 0.39
N GLN A 72 -3.63 12.41 0.12
CA GLN A 72 -5.00 12.17 0.57
C GLN A 72 -5.63 10.97 -0.15
N VAL A 73 -5.36 10.78 -1.44
CA VAL A 73 -5.82 9.60 -2.17
C VAL A 73 -5.21 8.32 -1.59
N GLU A 74 -3.91 8.33 -1.29
CA GLU A 74 -3.22 7.20 -0.64
C GLU A 74 -3.78 6.92 0.77
N ALA A 75 -4.01 7.95 1.58
CA ALA A 75 -4.62 7.78 2.89
C ALA A 75 -6.07 7.26 2.82
N MET A 76 -6.79 7.56 1.73
CA MET A 76 -8.12 7.00 1.47
C MET A 76 -8.05 5.53 1.07
N THR A 77 -7.07 5.12 0.25
CA THR A 77 -6.89 3.70 -0.10
C THR A 77 -6.54 2.86 1.11
N ASP A 78 -5.64 3.33 1.97
CA ASP A 78 -5.28 2.60 3.21
C ASP A 78 -6.50 2.39 4.13
N ARG A 79 -7.37 3.41 4.21
CA ARG A 79 -8.62 3.32 4.98
C ARG A 79 -9.61 2.35 4.34
N LEU A 80 -9.67 2.29 3.01
CA LEU A 80 -10.53 1.34 2.29
C LEU A 80 -10.05 -0.09 2.52
N ASP A 81 -8.76 -0.36 2.44
CA ASP A 81 -8.18 -1.69 2.70
C ASP A 81 -8.51 -2.16 4.12
N ALA A 82 -8.38 -1.28 5.12
CA ALA A 82 -8.76 -1.59 6.50
C ALA A 82 -10.25 -1.91 6.68
N ILE A 83 -11.13 -1.26 5.90
CA ILE A 83 -12.56 -1.54 5.89
C ILE A 83 -12.82 -2.90 5.24
N GLU A 84 -12.15 -3.22 4.14
CA GLU A 84 -12.27 -4.52 3.47
C GLU A 84 -11.87 -5.67 4.40
N ASP A 85 -10.76 -5.52 5.13
CA ASP A 85 -10.34 -6.48 6.15
C ASP A 85 -11.36 -6.64 7.28
N SER A 86 -11.93 -5.53 7.78
CA SER A 86 -12.99 -5.59 8.78
C SER A 86 -14.23 -6.33 8.27
N ILE A 87 -14.60 -6.12 7.00
CA ILE A 87 -15.74 -6.82 6.37
C ILE A 87 -15.43 -8.32 6.24
N ALA A 88 -14.20 -8.68 5.86
CA ALA A 88 -13.78 -10.08 5.79
C ALA A 88 -13.86 -10.77 7.16
N GLN A 89 -13.40 -10.10 8.22
CA GLN A 89 -13.49 -10.62 9.59
C GLN A 89 -14.94 -10.79 10.06
N LEU A 90 -15.82 -9.83 9.76
CA LEU A 90 -17.24 -9.93 10.08
C LEU A 90 -17.92 -11.10 9.36
N ARG A 91 -17.57 -11.36 8.10
CA ARG A 91 -18.07 -12.53 7.35
C ARG A 91 -17.68 -13.84 8.04
N ILE A 92 -16.41 -13.97 8.43
CA ILE A 92 -15.92 -15.16 9.15
C ILE A 92 -16.64 -15.32 10.50
N ALA A 93 -16.86 -14.23 11.23
CA ALA A 93 -17.58 -14.27 12.50
C ALA A 93 -19.05 -14.71 12.33
N LEU A 94 -19.73 -14.21 11.28
CA LEU A 94 -21.09 -14.60 10.93
C LEU A 94 -21.18 -16.08 10.54
N GLU A 95 -20.24 -16.58 9.72
CA GLU A 95 -20.19 -18.00 9.34
C GLU A 95 -19.97 -18.92 10.55
N LYS A 96 -19.13 -18.51 11.50
CA LYS A 96 -18.93 -19.25 12.76
C LYS A 96 -20.21 -19.28 13.60
N LEU A 97 -20.89 -18.15 13.74
CA LEU A 97 -22.14 -18.06 14.50
C LEU A 97 -23.24 -18.92 13.87
N ALA A 98 -23.35 -18.89 12.54
CA ALA A 98 -24.31 -19.70 11.78
C ALA A 98 -24.04 -21.22 11.91
N ASN A 99 -22.77 -21.63 12.05
CA ASN A 99 -22.41 -23.04 12.29
C ASN A 99 -22.62 -23.48 13.76
N GLU A 100 -22.57 -22.56 14.73
CA GLU A 100 -22.83 -22.86 16.14
C GLU A 100 -24.33 -23.04 16.44
N GLU A 101 -25.23 -22.43 15.67
CA GLU A 101 -26.69 -22.57 15.83
C GLU A 101 -27.27 -23.93 15.37
N THR A 102 -26.48 -24.80 14.75
CA THR A 102 -26.87 -26.21 14.58
C THR A 102 -26.35 -27.05 15.75
N PRO A 103 -27.18 -27.37 16.77
CA PRO A 103 -26.87 -28.48 17.64
C PRO A 103 -26.92 -29.73 16.76
N SER A 104 -25.75 -30.18 16.30
CA SER A 104 -25.62 -31.51 15.74
C SER A 104 -26.16 -32.45 16.81
N PRO A 105 -27.21 -33.24 16.53
CA PRO A 105 -27.74 -34.16 17.52
C PRO A 105 -26.61 -35.13 17.81
N THR A 106 -25.96 -34.97 18.97
CA THR A 106 -25.02 -35.94 19.50
C THR A 106 -25.76 -37.26 19.51
N LYS A 107 -25.46 -38.10 18.51
CA LYS A 107 -25.99 -39.43 18.34
C LYS A 107 -25.65 -40.16 19.62
N THR A 108 -26.62 -40.27 20.52
CA THR A 108 -26.47 -40.96 21.80
C THR A 108 -25.99 -42.37 21.50
N GLU A 109 -24.71 -42.64 21.75
CA GLU A 109 -24.13 -43.95 21.52
C GLU A 109 -24.85 -44.95 22.44
N PRO A 110 -25.37 -46.06 21.91
CA PRO A 110 -26.18 -46.98 22.71
C PRO A 110 -25.33 -47.59 23.83
N ARG A 111 -25.78 -47.40 25.06
CA ARG A 111 -25.13 -47.90 26.28
C ARG A 111 -24.89 -49.42 26.16
N ARG A 112 -23.62 -49.83 26.10
CA ARG A 112 -23.21 -51.26 26.05
C ARG A 112 -23.79 -52.06 27.21
N THR A 113 -24.74 -52.95 26.92
CA THR A 113 -25.34 -53.92 27.85
C THR A 113 -24.60 -55.26 27.88
N ARG A 114 -23.26 -55.26 27.77
CA ARG A 114 -22.51 -56.51 27.87
C ARG A 114 -22.23 -56.87 29.33
N VAL A 115 -23.13 -57.64 29.94
CA VAL A 115 -22.83 -58.35 31.19
C VAL A 115 -21.78 -59.43 30.87
N PRO A 116 -20.65 -59.48 31.60
CA PRO A 116 -19.65 -60.51 31.37
C PRO A 116 -20.19 -61.88 31.82
N ALA A 117 -20.19 -62.84 30.89
CA ALA A 117 -20.43 -64.24 31.21
C ALA A 117 -19.21 -64.80 31.96
N GLY A 118 -19.44 -65.26 33.19
CA GLY A 118 -18.56 -66.23 33.87
C GLY A 118 -17.82 -65.73 35.11
N LYS A 119 -18.42 -65.95 36.28
CA LYS A 119 -17.76 -66.43 37.53
C LYS A 119 -18.80 -67.22 38.35
N THR A 120 -19.16 -68.44 37.97
CA THR A 120 -18.64 -69.74 38.46
C THR A 120 -18.89 -70.02 39.95
N LYS A 121 -19.68 -71.08 40.24
CA LYS A 121 -19.41 -72.25 41.14
C LYS A 121 -20.59 -72.64 42.07
N THR A 122 -21.24 -73.73 41.66
CA THR A 122 -21.46 -75.00 42.38
C THR A 122 -21.43 -75.04 43.93
N ARG A 123 -22.51 -75.53 44.55
CA ARG A 123 -22.49 -76.37 45.78
C ARG A 123 -23.77 -77.25 45.83
N LYS A 124 -23.67 -78.50 45.39
CA LYS A 124 -23.74 -79.76 46.18
C LYS A 124 -24.98 -79.87 47.10
N ALA A 125 -25.83 -80.85 46.77
CA ALA A 125 -26.60 -81.66 47.72
C ALA A 125 -25.82 -82.96 48.00
#